data_AF-A0A7C9DMH4-F1
#
_entry.id   AF-A0A7C9DMH4-F1
#
_cell.length_a   1.000
_cell.length_b   1.000
_cell.length_c   1.000
_cell.angle_alpha   90.00
_cell.angle_beta   90.00
_cell.angle_gamma   90.00
#
_symmetry.space_group_name_H-M   'P 1'
#
loop_
_entity.id
_entity.type
_entity.pdbx_description
1 polymer ?
#
loop_
_entity_poly.entity_id
_entity_poly.type
_entity_poly.pdbx_seq_one_letter_code
_entity_poly.pdbx_strand_id
1 'polypeptide(L)'
;ADYFWKEYTLNYAIATYDKPQVSILNGIVIGGGAGVSVHGRLRVATENTVFATPETAVGLFPDVGASYFLSRLPGFFGEYLGLTGARLDSAEMLACCLATHFVPSVKLPLLEEELCKTFLNDAACVGKG
;
A
#
# COMPACT_ATOMS: atom_id res chain seq x y z
N ALA A 1 -8.85 -15.68 16.46
CA ALA A 1 -9.89 -14.70 16.11
C ALA A 1 -9.41 -13.27 16.33
N ASP A 2 -8.87 -12.98 17.53
CA ASP A 2 -8.42 -11.62 17.91
C ASP A 2 -7.37 -11.00 16.99
N TYR A 3 -6.47 -11.81 16.42
CA TYR A 3 -5.45 -11.33 15.48
C TYR A 3 -6.09 -10.72 14.23
N PHE A 4 -6.87 -11.52 13.48
CA PHE A 4 -7.54 -11.06 12.27
C PHE A 4 -8.52 -9.91 12.54
N TRP A 5 -9.20 -9.93 13.69
CA TRP A 5 -10.04 -8.79 14.09
C TRP A 5 -9.23 -7.49 14.15
N LYS A 6 -8.08 -7.50 14.84
CA LYS A 6 -7.22 -6.32 14.97
C LYS A 6 -6.62 -5.89 13.64
N GLU A 7 -6.16 -6.86 12.85
CA GLU A 7 -5.59 -6.60 11.52
C GLU A 7 -6.62 -5.98 10.58
N TYR A 8 -7.82 -6.55 10.48
CA TYR A 8 -8.86 -6.00 9.61
C TYR A 8 -9.39 -4.66 10.11
N THR A 9 -9.46 -4.46 11.42
CA THR A 9 -9.80 -3.15 12.00
C THR A 9 -8.75 -2.09 11.63
N LEU A 10 -7.46 -2.44 11.68
CA LEU A 10 -6.39 -1.54 11.28
C LEU A 10 -6.43 -1.24 9.77
N ASN A 11 -6.57 -2.26 8.93
CA ASN A 11 -6.65 -2.09 7.47
C ASN A 11 -7.83 -1.20 7.09
N TYR A 12 -8.98 -1.39 7.75
CA TYR A 12 -10.15 -0.54 7.55
C TYR A 12 -9.90 0.89 8.05
N ALA A 13 -9.31 1.06 9.23
CA ALA A 13 -8.97 2.37 9.77
C ALA A 13 -8.03 3.14 8.84
N ILE A 14 -7.07 2.46 8.20
CA ILE A 14 -6.19 3.04 7.17
C ILE A 14 -7.00 3.44 5.94
N ALA A 15 -7.87 2.55 5.44
CA ALA A 15 -8.71 2.81 4.26
C ALA A 15 -9.64 4.02 4.43
N THR A 16 -10.11 4.27 5.65
CA THR A 16 -11.02 5.37 5.99
C THR A 16 -10.35 6.50 6.76
N TYR A 17 -9.01 6.57 6.79
CA TYR A 17 -8.32 7.60 7.55
C TYR A 17 -8.41 8.96 6.84
N ASP A 18 -8.83 9.99 7.57
CA ASP A 18 -9.02 11.33 6.99
C ASP A 18 -7.70 12.03 6.69
N LYS A 19 -6.67 11.78 7.52
CA LYS A 19 -5.36 12.39 7.32
C LYS A 19 -4.60 11.63 6.22
N PRO A 20 -3.82 12.35 5.38
CA PRO A 20 -3.00 11.70 4.36
C PRO A 20 -1.97 10.77 5.01
N GLN A 21 -2.10 9.47 4.72
CA GLN A 21 -1.11 8.45 5.04
C GLN A 21 -0.24 8.20 3.81
N VAL A 22 1.08 8.21 4.01
CA VAL A 22 2.08 7.86 2.98
C VAL A 22 2.70 6.52 3.32
N SER A 23 2.55 5.55 2.42
CA SER A 23 3.20 4.25 2.51
C SER A 23 4.40 4.21 1.59
N ILE A 24 5.60 4.15 2.15
CA ILE A 24 6.85 3.98 1.41
C ILE A 24 7.12 2.48 1.26
N LEU A 25 7.06 1.98 0.04
CA LEU A 25 7.21 0.57 -0.30
C LEU A 25 8.67 0.32 -0.73
N ASN A 26 9.56 0.07 0.21
CA ASN A 26 10.98 -0.18 -0.06
C ASN A 26 11.37 -1.62 0.31
N GLY A 27 10.93 -2.59 -0.50
CA GLY A 27 11.14 -4.02 -0.26
C GLY A 27 9.91 -4.87 -0.60
N ILE A 28 9.82 -6.04 0.02
CA ILE A 28 8.75 -7.00 -0.23
C ILE A 28 7.44 -6.55 0.47
N VAL A 29 6.34 -6.52 -0.28
CA VAL A 29 5.00 -6.11 0.16
C VAL A 29 4.03 -7.28 -0.08
N ILE A 30 3.80 -8.08 0.97
CA ILE A 30 2.92 -9.27 0.95
C ILE A 30 2.10 -9.33 2.24
N GLY A 31 0.95 -10.01 2.25
CA GLY A 31 0.07 -10.17 3.42
C GLY A 31 -0.16 -8.88 4.20
N GLY A 32 0.14 -8.88 5.51
CA GLY A 32 0.02 -7.70 6.37
C GLY A 32 0.74 -6.43 5.86
N GLY A 33 1.87 -6.59 5.16
CA GLY A 33 2.59 -5.46 4.53
C GLY A 33 1.77 -4.81 3.41
N ALA A 34 1.04 -5.60 2.63
CA ALA A 34 0.05 -5.09 1.69
C ALA A 34 -1.11 -4.43 2.45
N GLY A 35 -1.63 -5.07 3.50
CA GLY A 35 -2.74 -4.55 4.32
C GLY A 35 -2.50 -3.15 4.87
N VAL A 36 -1.31 -2.85 5.40
CA VAL A 36 -1.00 -1.53 5.96
C VAL A 36 -0.64 -0.47 4.91
N SER A 37 -0.61 -0.83 3.63
CA SER A 37 -0.14 0.05 2.55
C SER A 37 -1.14 0.28 1.42
N VAL A 38 -1.69 -0.78 0.82
CA VAL A 38 -2.46 -0.69 -0.43
C VAL A 38 -3.78 0.06 -0.29
N HIS A 39 -4.31 0.16 0.93
CA HIS A 39 -5.51 0.93 1.26
C HIS A 39 -5.24 2.42 1.44
N GLY A 40 -3.99 2.81 1.64
CA GLY A 40 -3.57 4.21 1.77
C GLY A 40 -3.69 4.98 0.46
N ARG A 41 -3.93 6.30 0.56
CA ARG A 41 -4.05 7.18 -0.61
C ARG A 41 -2.72 7.35 -1.36
N LEU A 42 -1.61 7.42 -0.63
CA LEU A 42 -0.28 7.66 -1.19
C LEU A 42 0.59 6.43 -0.97
N ARG A 43 0.95 5.75 -2.07
CA ARG A 43 1.69 4.49 -2.08
C ARG A 43 2.90 4.67 -2.98
N VAL A 44 4.05 4.92 -2.36
CA VAL A 44 5.30 5.31 -3.03
C VAL A 44 6.17 4.08 -3.17
N ALA A 45 6.28 3.54 -4.38
CA ALA A 45 7.18 2.44 -4.70
C ALA A 45 8.61 2.92 -4.95
N THR A 46 9.55 2.00 -4.83
CA THR A 46 10.97 2.17 -5.14
C THR A 46 11.41 1.03 -6.05
N GLU A 47 12.62 1.08 -6.59
CA GLU A 47 13.20 -0.01 -7.38
C GLU A 47 13.30 -1.34 -6.62
N ASN A 48 13.21 -1.30 -5.28
CA ASN A 48 13.25 -2.49 -4.42
C ASN A 48 11.86 -3.08 -4.14
N THR A 49 10.77 -2.43 -4.59
CA THR A 49 9.42 -2.91 -4.31
C THR A 49 9.14 -4.22 -5.03
N VAL A 50 8.71 -5.23 -4.29
CA VAL A 50 8.16 -6.48 -4.85
C VAL A 50 6.84 -6.77 -4.16
N PHE A 51 5.75 -6.70 -4.91
CA PHE A 51 4.40 -6.99 -4.41
C PHE A 51 3.95 -8.39 -4.82
N ALA A 52 3.26 -9.10 -3.94
CA ALA A 52 2.58 -10.34 -4.28
C ALA A 52 1.46 -10.65 -3.30
N THR A 53 0.53 -11.51 -3.72
CA THR A 53 -0.49 -12.14 -2.87
C THR A 53 -0.30 -13.67 -2.89
N PRO A 54 0.74 -14.21 -2.22
CA PRO A 54 1.07 -15.64 -2.27
C PRO A 54 0.25 -16.50 -1.29
N GLU A 55 -0.79 -15.95 -0.65
CA GLU A 55 -1.55 -16.60 0.42
C GLU A 55 -2.17 -17.94 -0.03
N THR A 56 -2.55 -18.07 -1.30
CA THR A 56 -3.11 -19.30 -1.87
C THR A 56 -2.13 -20.46 -1.88
N ALA A 57 -0.82 -20.19 -1.96
CA ALA A 57 0.22 -21.22 -1.91
C ALA A 57 0.31 -21.93 -0.54
N VAL A 58 -0.20 -21.30 0.52
CA VAL A 58 -0.26 -21.87 1.88
C VAL A 58 -1.68 -22.29 2.28
N GLY A 59 -2.61 -22.35 1.33
CA GLY A 59 -4.00 -22.73 1.58
C GLY A 59 -4.84 -21.65 2.27
N LEU A 60 -4.41 -20.38 2.20
CA LEU A 60 -5.17 -19.21 2.66
C LEU A 60 -5.74 -18.45 1.45
N PHE A 61 -6.85 -17.74 1.64
CA PHE A 61 -7.35 -16.83 0.61
C PHE A 61 -6.55 -15.52 0.64
N PRO A 62 -6.50 -14.73 -0.46
CA PRO A 62 -5.91 -13.40 -0.42
C PRO A 62 -6.59 -12.52 0.65
N ASP A 63 -5.88 -12.29 1.75
CA ASP A 63 -6.41 -11.67 2.95
C ASP A 63 -6.25 -10.13 2.89
N VAL A 64 -6.28 -9.46 4.04
CA VAL A 64 -6.05 -8.00 4.17
C VAL A 64 -6.88 -7.09 3.26
N GLY A 65 -8.05 -7.55 2.80
CA GLY A 65 -8.89 -6.79 1.87
C GLY A 65 -8.47 -6.89 0.40
N ALA A 66 -7.67 -7.89 0.03
CA ALA A 66 -7.26 -8.15 -1.36
C ALA A 66 -8.44 -8.28 -2.31
N SER A 67 -9.54 -8.93 -1.90
CA SER A 67 -10.77 -8.97 -2.69
C SER A 67 -11.29 -7.58 -3.09
N TYR A 68 -11.04 -6.54 -2.28
CA TYR A 68 -11.42 -5.16 -2.59
C TYR A 68 -10.48 -4.53 -3.63
N PHE A 69 -9.17 -4.54 -3.41
CA PHE A 69 -8.25 -3.83 -4.31
C PHE A 69 -7.95 -4.62 -5.59
N LEU A 70 -7.88 -5.96 -5.53
CA LEU A 70 -7.64 -6.81 -6.70
C LEU A 70 -8.80 -6.73 -7.69
N SER A 71 -10.06 -6.71 -7.22
CA SER A 71 -11.24 -6.60 -8.09
C SER A 71 -11.35 -5.27 -8.85
N ARG A 72 -10.52 -4.28 -8.49
CA ARG A 72 -10.46 -2.97 -9.14
C ARG A 72 -9.28 -2.82 -10.09
N LEU A 73 -8.44 -3.86 -10.22
CA LEU A 73 -7.36 -3.86 -11.20
C LEU A 73 -7.93 -4.04 -12.62
N PRO A 74 -7.22 -3.57 -13.66
CA PRO A 74 -7.70 -3.67 -15.03
C PRO A 74 -7.97 -5.11 -15.47
N GLY A 75 -9.15 -5.35 -16.07
CA GLY A 75 -9.54 -6.65 -16.62
C GLY A 75 -9.55 -7.76 -15.56
N PHE A 76 -8.93 -8.90 -15.87
CA PHE A 76 -8.82 -10.06 -14.98
C PHE A 76 -7.50 -10.10 -14.20
N PHE A 77 -6.75 -9.00 -14.18
CA PHE A 77 -5.40 -9.01 -13.61
C PHE A 77 -5.41 -9.30 -12.10
N GLY A 78 -6.38 -8.78 -11.36
CA GLY A 78 -6.50 -9.08 -9.93
C GLY A 78 -6.82 -10.53 -9.62
N GLU A 79 -7.63 -11.19 -10.44
CA GLU A 79 -7.91 -12.62 -10.32
C GLU A 79 -6.64 -13.44 -10.60
N TYR A 80 -5.90 -13.08 -11.64
CA TYR A 80 -4.61 -13.70 -11.94
C TYR A 80 -3.63 -13.59 -10.76
N LEU A 81 -3.45 -12.39 -10.19
CA LEU A 81 -2.55 -12.18 -9.04
C LEU A 81 -2.99 -12.97 -7.81
N GLY A 82 -4.28 -12.92 -7.48
CA GLY A 82 -4.85 -13.59 -6.32
C GLY A 82 -4.77 -15.12 -6.41
N LEU A 83 -4.93 -15.69 -7.60
CA LEU A 83 -4.87 -17.15 -7.80
C LEU A 83 -3.45 -17.68 -7.92
N THR A 84 -2.57 -16.96 -8.64
CA THR A 84 -1.23 -17.46 -8.96
C THR A 84 -0.15 -17.04 -7.96
N GLY A 85 -0.39 -15.98 -7.18
CA GLY A 85 0.64 -15.39 -6.32
C GLY A 85 1.80 -14.75 -7.11
N ALA A 86 1.56 -14.38 -8.37
CA ALA A 86 2.56 -13.72 -9.22
C ALA A 86 3.11 -12.45 -8.55
N ARG A 87 4.39 -12.21 -8.79
CA ARG A 87 5.13 -11.07 -8.23
C ARG A 87 5.07 -9.91 -9.20
N LEU A 88 4.89 -8.72 -8.66
CA LEU A 88 4.95 -7.46 -9.38
C LEU A 88 6.15 -6.65 -8.92
N ASP A 89 6.86 -6.07 -9.88
CA ASP A 89 7.82 -5.01 -9.60
C ASP A 89 7.13 -3.63 -9.46
N SER A 90 7.92 -2.61 -9.12
CA SER A 90 7.42 -1.24 -8.96
C SER A 90 6.78 -0.64 -10.22
N ALA A 91 7.25 -0.99 -11.42
CA ALA A 91 6.72 -0.47 -12.67
C ALA A 91 5.36 -1.09 -12.97
N GLU A 92 5.22 -2.39 -12.75
CA GLU A 92 3.94 -3.11 -12.88
C GLU A 92 2.92 -2.63 -11.85
N MET A 93 3.35 -2.39 -10.61
CA MET A 93 2.49 -1.82 -9.56
C MET A 93 1.95 -0.43 -9.93
N LEU A 94 2.76 0.42 -10.58
CA LEU A 94 2.31 1.72 -11.08
C LEU A 94 1.31 1.54 -12.22
N ALA A 95 1.59 0.63 -13.16
CA ALA A 95 0.74 0.39 -14.32
C ALA A 95 -0.66 -0.11 -13.94
N CYS A 96 -0.78 -0.88 -12.85
CA CYS A 96 -2.05 -1.37 -12.35
C CYS A 96 -2.64 -0.53 -11.20
N CYS A 97 -2.04 0.62 -10.89
CA CYS A 97 -2.48 1.55 -9.83
C CYS A 97 -2.44 0.95 -8.40
N LEU A 98 -1.64 -0.10 -8.15
CA LEU A 98 -1.32 -0.56 -6.80
C LEU A 98 -0.30 0.35 -6.11
N ALA A 99 0.61 0.95 -6.88
CA ALA A 99 1.42 2.09 -6.46
C ALA A 99 0.88 3.37 -7.12
N THR A 100 1.00 4.50 -6.43
CA THR A 100 0.62 5.81 -6.99
C THR A 100 1.81 6.63 -7.45
N HIS A 101 2.97 6.44 -6.83
CA HIS A 101 4.19 7.18 -7.14
C HIS A 101 5.39 6.25 -7.12
N PHE A 102 6.47 6.68 -7.78
CA PHE A 102 7.77 6.04 -7.72
C PHE A 102 8.84 7.04 -7.30
N VAL A 103 9.70 6.64 -6.37
CA VAL A 103 10.86 7.41 -5.94
C VAL A 103 12.04 6.45 -5.83
N PRO A 104 13.20 6.75 -6.45
CA PRO A 104 14.41 5.97 -6.24
C PRO A 104 14.74 5.86 -4.75
N SER A 105 15.11 4.68 -4.26
CA SER A 105 15.34 4.42 -2.83
C SER A 105 16.37 5.39 -2.21
N VAL A 106 17.38 5.79 -3.00
CA VAL A 106 18.41 6.77 -2.63
C VAL A 106 17.85 8.18 -2.32
N LYS A 107 16.64 8.50 -2.78
CA LYS A 107 15.97 9.78 -2.56
C LYS A 107 14.94 9.74 -1.43
N LEU A 108 14.72 8.59 -0.77
CA LEU A 108 13.77 8.49 0.34
C LEU A 108 14.08 9.47 1.49
N PRO A 109 15.34 9.69 1.91
CA PRO A 109 15.62 10.66 2.97
C PRO A 109 15.15 12.08 2.62
N LEU A 110 15.30 12.47 1.34
CA LEU A 110 14.82 13.77 0.86
C LEU A 110 13.29 13.83 0.82
N LEU A 111 12.64 12.74 0.40
CA LEU A 111 11.17 12.65 0.41
C LEU A 111 10.63 12.82 1.84
N GLU A 112 11.21 12.11 2.81
CA GLU A 112 10.81 12.19 4.22
C GLU A 112 11.01 13.61 4.78
N GLU A 113 12.14 14.25 4.47
CA GLU A 113 12.42 15.63 4.89
C GLU A 113 11.36 16.61 4.34
N GLU A 114 11.03 16.51 3.05
CA GLU A 114 10.05 17.40 2.41
C GLU A 114 8.61 17.14 2.90
N LEU A 115 8.24 15.89 3.17
CA LEU A 115 6.97 15.55 3.80
C LEU A 115 6.87 16.20 5.19
N CYS A 116 7.89 16.07 6.02
CA CYS A 116 7.93 16.69 7.35
C CYS A 116 7.77 18.22 7.29
N LYS A 117 8.47 18.90 6.36
CA LYS A 117 8.32 20.35 6.17
C LYS A 117 6.91 20.75 5.75
N THR A 118 6.33 20.01 4.82
CA THR A 118 4.97 20.28 4.30
C THR A 118 3.94 20.20 5.42
N PHE A 119 4.01 19.15 6.26
CA PHE A 119 3.06 18.97 7.37
C PHE A 119 3.24 19.97 8.51
N LEU A 120 4.47 20.45 8.77
CA LEU A 120 4.69 21.52 9.75
C LEU A 120 4.10 22.85 9.28
N ASN A 121 4.18 23.14 7.97
CA ASN A 121 3.57 24.34 7.40
C ASN A 121 2.04 24.29 7.47
N ASP A 122 1.43 23.13 7.22
CA ASP A 122 -0.02 22.96 7.36
C ASP A 122 -0.49 23.07 8.82
N ALA A 123 0.26 22.52 9.78
CA ALA A 123 -0.06 22.64 11.20
C ALA A 123 -0.02 24.10 11.72
N ALA A 124 0.84 24.95 11.15
CA ALA A 124 0.85 26.39 11.43
C ALA A 124 -0.38 27.12 10.84
N CYS A 125 -1.04 26.56 9.83
CA CYS A 125 -2.24 27.11 9.21
C CYS A 125 -3.56 26.67 9.86
N VAL A 126 -3.58 25.57 10.62
CA VAL A 126 -4.81 25.02 11.26
C VAL A 126 -5.12 25.69 12.62
N GLY A 127 -4.34 26.68 13.05
CA GLY A 127 -4.57 27.46 14.28
C GLY A 127 -5.61 28.58 14.19
N LYS A 128 -6.43 28.64 13.13
CA LYS A 128 -7.54 29.60 12.99
C LYS A 128 -8.74 28.97 12.29
N GLY A 129 -9.65 28.41 13.08
CA GLY A 129 -10.95 27.91 12.65
C GLY A 129 -11.82 27.63 13.85
#